data_AF-A0A4Q4KGC1-F1
#
_entry.id   AF-A0A4Q4KGC1-F1
#
_cell.length_a   1.000
_cell.length_b   1.000
_cell.length_c   1.000
_cell.angle_alpha   90.00
_cell.angle_beta   90.00
_cell.angle_gamma   90.00
#
_symmetry.space_group_name_H-M   'P 1'
#
loop_
_entity.id
_entity.type
_entity.pdbx_description
1 polymer ?
#
loop_
_entity_poly.entity_id
_entity_poly.type
_entity_poly.pdbx_seq_one_letter_code
_entity_poly.pdbx_strand_id
1 'polypeptide(L)'
;MKIKTFLPLCFILIFTSSHAQNFKDSIFENVIVIDDDNITQVGMNFLIDISIPTTIETPVLFISSQIPVDLLAKIYPEFAKIIVIVPNRTSSSCVAAKNETNQKPIKSTIVYEFIRSDRLIKKDSVILKNDYPKMNFAPKTEIQSDEFESYYTEYFGSICCPRDLQWDNTPTRDEFISFFEKENNVEIIETYRKVNGKEGEAIYYYTLNGLSNKMKLHFILERKFYRIINRHLKDIIFIPQVFTPIRVKMNSSMEKI
;
A
#
# COMPACT_ATOMS: atom_id res chain seq x y z
N MET A 1 42.14 44.97 41.70
CA MET A 1 42.34 43.54 41.41
C MET A 1 41.12 43.04 40.64
N LYS A 2 41.29 42.70 39.36
CA LYS A 2 40.20 42.30 38.44
C LYS A 2 40.04 40.78 38.49
N ILE A 3 38.86 40.28 38.82
CA ILE A 3 38.49 38.89 38.57
C ILE A 3 37.30 38.92 37.62
N LYS A 4 37.58 38.67 36.34
CA LYS A 4 36.57 38.40 35.32
C LYS A 4 36.26 36.91 35.41
N THR A 5 35.09 36.56 35.91
CA THR A 5 34.55 35.19 35.83
C THR A 5 34.11 34.94 34.39
N PHE A 6 34.90 34.12 33.71
CA PHE A 6 34.62 33.61 32.37
C PHE A 6 33.71 32.38 32.52
N LEU A 7 32.44 32.52 32.16
CA LEU A 7 31.46 31.44 32.16
C LEU A 7 31.78 30.52 30.97
N PRO A 8 32.12 29.23 31.17
CA PRO A 8 32.34 28.34 30.05
C PRO A 8 30.97 27.94 29.47
N LEU A 9 30.81 28.25 28.19
CA LEU A 9 29.74 27.78 27.32
C LEU A 9 29.86 26.25 27.20
N CYS A 10 29.23 25.49 28.11
CA CYS A 10 29.09 24.06 27.97
C CYS A 10 28.13 23.80 26.80
N PHE A 11 28.73 23.49 25.65
CA PHE A 11 28.12 22.85 24.50
C PHE A 11 27.33 21.62 24.97
N ILE A 12 26.02 21.75 25.07
CA ILE A 12 25.10 20.61 25.16
C ILE A 12 25.03 20.01 23.75
N LEU A 13 26.07 19.28 23.36
CA LEU A 13 25.96 18.23 22.36
C LEU A 13 25.43 16.99 23.07
N ILE A 14 24.14 17.01 23.45
CA ILE A 14 23.43 15.77 23.68
C ILE A 14 23.19 15.23 22.27
N PHE A 15 24.14 14.39 21.87
CA PHE A 15 24.00 13.44 20.78
C PHE A 15 22.59 12.85 20.83
N THR A 16 21.77 13.22 19.86
CA THR A 16 20.65 12.39 19.42
C THR A 16 21.26 11.16 18.77
N SER A 17 21.78 10.25 19.61
CA SER A 17 22.02 8.86 19.27
C SER A 17 20.65 8.20 19.14
N SER A 18 19.89 8.63 18.13
CA SER A 18 18.73 7.90 17.63
C SER A 18 19.23 6.49 17.38
N HIS A 19 18.74 5.56 18.19
CA HIS A 19 19.17 4.17 18.17
C HIS A 19 19.06 3.65 16.74
N ALA A 20 20.22 3.45 16.10
CA ALA A 20 20.31 2.56 14.95
C ALA A 20 20.02 1.17 15.50
N GLN A 21 18.74 0.84 15.61
CA GLN A 21 18.29 -0.44 16.11
C GLN A 21 18.76 -1.48 15.09
N ASN A 22 19.71 -2.31 15.51
CA ASN A 22 20.29 -3.33 14.65
C ASN A 22 19.18 -4.34 14.32
N PHE A 23 18.65 -4.31 13.09
CA PHE A 23 17.57 -5.20 12.64
C PHE A 23 17.87 -6.69 12.87
N LYS A 24 19.13 -7.06 13.05
CA LYS A 24 19.57 -8.42 13.36
C LYS A 24 19.10 -8.92 14.73
N ASP A 25 18.99 -8.04 15.71
CA ASP A 25 18.61 -8.40 17.09
C ASP A 25 17.14 -8.03 17.40
N SER A 26 16.43 -7.44 16.43
CA SER A 26 15.04 -7.05 16.57
C SER A 26 14.10 -8.24 16.53
N ILE A 27 13.14 -8.27 17.46
CA ILE A 27 11.94 -9.09 17.37
C ILE A 27 10.87 -8.21 16.73
N PHE A 28 10.34 -8.65 15.59
CA PHE A 28 9.20 -7.98 14.96
C PHE A 28 7.91 -8.56 15.52
N GLU A 29 7.13 -7.71 16.18
CA GLU A 29 5.81 -8.04 16.71
C GLU A 29 4.72 -7.74 15.69
N ASN A 30 3.59 -8.45 15.78
CA ASN A 30 2.40 -8.26 14.95
C ASN A 30 2.69 -8.27 13.44
N VAL A 31 3.53 -9.22 12.99
CA VAL A 31 3.89 -9.36 11.58
C VAL A 31 2.70 -9.87 10.78
N ILE A 32 2.31 -9.14 9.74
CA ILE A 32 1.24 -9.49 8.81
C ILE A 32 1.84 -10.32 7.68
N VAL A 33 1.34 -11.54 7.50
CA VAL A 33 1.78 -12.43 6.42
C VAL A 33 0.98 -12.11 5.16
N ILE A 34 1.69 -11.97 4.05
CA ILE A 34 1.13 -11.80 2.70
C ILE A 34 1.72 -12.88 1.82
N ASP A 35 0.90 -13.86 1.47
CA ASP A 35 1.26 -14.97 0.61
C ASP A 35 0.52 -14.92 -0.74
N ASP A 36 0.71 -15.97 -1.55
CA ASP A 36 0.14 -16.05 -2.88
C ASP A 36 -1.39 -16.14 -2.86
N ASP A 37 -2.00 -16.62 -1.76
CA ASP A 37 -3.46 -16.67 -1.61
C ASP A 37 -4.05 -15.27 -1.38
N ASN A 38 -3.24 -14.34 -0.88
CA ASN A 38 -3.62 -12.94 -0.71
C ASN A 38 -3.37 -12.09 -1.95
N ILE A 39 -2.75 -12.64 -3.01
CA ILE A 39 -2.29 -11.86 -4.15
C ILE A 39 -2.97 -12.30 -5.44
N THR A 40 -3.51 -11.33 -6.17
CA THR A 40 -4.01 -11.55 -7.53
C THR A 40 -3.25 -10.70 -8.52
N GLN A 41 -2.88 -11.29 -9.66
CA GLN A 41 -2.14 -10.61 -10.72
C GLN A 41 -2.92 -10.60 -12.04
N VAL A 42 -2.96 -9.44 -12.70
CA VAL A 42 -3.45 -9.26 -14.07
C VAL A 42 -2.40 -8.47 -14.86
N GLY A 43 -1.78 -9.12 -15.84
CA GLY A 43 -0.63 -8.54 -16.55
C GLY A 43 0.51 -8.25 -15.57
N MET A 44 0.94 -6.99 -15.49
CA MET A 44 1.96 -6.54 -14.53
C MET A 44 1.38 -5.80 -13.32
N ASN A 45 0.06 -5.89 -13.10
CA ASN A 45 -0.61 -5.25 -11.97
C ASN A 45 -1.00 -6.30 -10.93
N PHE A 46 -0.96 -5.91 -9.66
CA PHE A 46 -1.21 -6.79 -8.53
C PHE A 46 -2.26 -6.18 -7.61
N LEU A 47 -3.10 -7.02 -7.01
CA LEU A 47 -3.93 -6.70 -5.86
C LEU A 47 -3.44 -7.53 -4.69
N ILE A 48 -3.09 -6.88 -3.58
CA ILE A 48 -2.90 -7.53 -2.28
C ILE A 48 -4.22 -7.38 -1.53
N ASP A 49 -4.93 -8.48 -1.31
CA ASP A 49 -6.24 -8.53 -0.67
C ASP A 49 -6.15 -8.59 0.86
N ILE A 50 -5.45 -7.62 1.45
CA ILE A 50 -5.31 -7.46 2.89
C ILE A 50 -5.43 -5.96 3.18
N SER A 51 -6.32 -5.58 4.10
CA SER A 51 -6.33 -4.23 4.66
C SER A 51 -5.62 -4.20 6.01
N ILE A 52 -4.97 -3.08 6.31
CA ILE A 52 -4.25 -2.91 7.57
C ILE A 52 -5.03 -1.92 8.45
N PRO A 53 -5.27 -2.25 9.73
CA PRO A 53 -5.84 -1.31 10.68
C PRO A 53 -5.04 -0.02 10.78
N THR A 54 -5.73 1.12 10.68
CA THR A 54 -5.11 2.45 10.83
C THR A 54 -4.58 2.72 12.24
N THR A 55 -4.94 1.88 13.22
CA THR A 55 -4.39 1.91 14.58
C THR A 55 -2.93 1.45 14.67
N ILE A 56 -2.40 0.79 13.62
CA ILE A 56 -1.00 0.36 13.57
C ILE A 56 -0.16 1.51 13.03
N GLU A 57 0.79 2.02 13.82
CA GLU A 57 1.63 3.15 13.39
C GLU A 57 2.64 2.76 12.31
N THR A 58 3.31 1.61 12.47
CA THR A 58 4.28 1.08 11.50
C THR A 58 3.99 -0.39 11.24
N PRO A 59 3.26 -0.70 10.16
CA PRO A 59 3.01 -2.08 9.76
C PRO A 59 4.30 -2.83 9.41
N VAL A 60 4.40 -4.08 9.87
CA VAL A 60 5.48 -5.00 9.49
C VAL A 60 4.88 -6.13 8.65
N LEU A 61 5.33 -6.25 7.41
CA LEU A 61 4.78 -7.16 6.42
C LEU A 61 5.80 -8.23 6.09
N PHE A 62 5.44 -9.49 6.20
CA PHE A 62 6.21 -10.60 5.63
C PHE A 62 5.59 -11.01 4.30
N ILE A 63 6.28 -10.72 3.19
CA ILE A 63 5.76 -10.95 1.83
C ILE A 63 6.49 -12.12 1.19
N SER A 64 5.81 -13.27 1.11
CA SER A 64 6.35 -14.50 0.52
C SER A 64 6.06 -14.64 -0.97
N SER A 65 5.45 -13.65 -1.60
CA SER A 65 5.10 -13.65 -3.03
C SER A 65 6.09 -12.86 -3.90
N GLN A 66 6.02 -13.09 -5.22
CA GLN A 66 6.95 -12.51 -6.20
C GLN A 66 6.50 -11.12 -6.70
N ILE A 67 6.28 -10.17 -5.79
CA ILE A 67 6.02 -8.78 -6.16
C ILE A 67 7.36 -8.03 -6.30
N PRO A 68 7.59 -7.30 -7.41
CA PRO A 68 8.76 -6.45 -7.54
C PRO A 68 8.87 -5.44 -6.39
N VAL A 69 10.04 -5.37 -5.74
CA VAL A 69 10.26 -4.55 -4.54
C VAL A 69 9.96 -3.07 -4.75
N ASP A 70 10.23 -2.54 -5.93
CA ASP A 70 9.95 -1.12 -6.23
C ASP A 70 8.45 -0.81 -6.29
N LEU A 71 7.61 -1.83 -6.52
CA LEU A 71 6.15 -1.69 -6.38
C LEU A 71 5.71 -1.78 -4.92
N LEU A 72 6.39 -2.59 -4.11
CA LEU A 72 6.15 -2.68 -2.66
C LEU A 72 6.42 -1.35 -1.94
N ALA A 73 7.22 -0.45 -2.50
CA ALA A 73 7.39 0.89 -1.94
C ALA A 73 6.08 1.71 -1.92
N LYS A 74 5.09 1.37 -2.76
CA LYS A 74 3.86 2.16 -2.99
C LYS A 74 2.61 1.59 -2.31
N ILE A 75 2.70 0.43 -1.65
CA ILE A 75 1.56 -0.21 -0.97
C ILE A 75 1.21 0.51 0.33
N TYR A 76 -0.07 0.50 0.71
CA TYR A 76 -0.58 1.15 1.92
C TYR A 76 -0.06 2.60 2.08
N PRO A 77 -0.38 3.50 1.13
CA PRO A 77 0.13 4.87 1.10
C PRO A 77 -0.26 5.73 2.31
N GLU A 78 -1.27 5.31 3.08
CA GLU A 78 -1.74 5.96 4.31
C GLU A 78 -0.72 5.88 5.47
N PHE A 79 0.20 4.92 5.46
CA PHE A 79 1.23 4.81 6.49
C PHE A 79 2.49 5.60 6.08
N ALA A 80 2.93 6.48 6.97
CA ALA A 80 4.18 7.23 6.81
C ALA A 80 5.41 6.30 6.77
N LYS A 81 5.32 5.12 7.38
CA LYS A 81 6.39 4.13 7.47
C LYS A 81 5.84 2.72 7.40
N ILE A 82 6.48 1.85 6.62
CA ILE A 82 6.23 0.40 6.63
C ILE A 82 7.56 -0.36 6.62
N ILE A 83 7.56 -1.54 7.25
CA ILE A 83 8.69 -2.48 7.20
C ILE A 83 8.24 -3.69 6.39
N VAL A 84 9.03 -4.08 5.38
CA VAL A 84 8.72 -5.18 4.48
C VAL A 84 9.84 -6.20 4.52
N ILE A 85 9.53 -7.40 4.99
CA ILE A 85 10.43 -8.53 5.13
C ILE A 85 10.15 -9.48 3.96
N VAL A 86 11.15 -9.73 3.11
CA VAL A 86 11.02 -10.66 1.97
C VAL A 86 12.10 -11.74 2.00
N PRO A 87 11.78 -12.98 1.62
CA PRO A 87 12.80 -13.99 1.34
C PRO A 87 13.71 -13.54 0.19
N ASN A 88 15.03 -13.60 0.38
CA ASN A 88 16.01 -13.29 -0.66
C ASN A 88 16.15 -14.45 -1.65
N ARG A 89 15.42 -14.35 -2.75
CA ARG A 89 15.39 -15.41 -3.78
C ARG A 89 16.60 -15.41 -4.71
N THR A 90 17.33 -14.29 -4.81
CA THR A 90 18.51 -14.16 -5.69
C THR A 90 19.68 -15.06 -5.29
N SER A 91 19.71 -15.51 -4.04
CA SER A 91 20.72 -16.43 -3.50
C SER A 91 20.56 -17.89 -3.94
N SER A 92 19.39 -18.27 -4.46
CA SER A 92 19.08 -19.66 -4.81
C SER A 92 19.33 -20.02 -6.28
N SER A 93 19.30 -19.06 -7.21
CA SER A 93 19.43 -19.32 -8.65
C SER A 93 20.86 -19.17 -9.20
N CYS A 94 21.78 -18.50 -8.51
CA CYS A 94 23.17 -18.35 -8.97
C CYS A 94 24.10 -19.53 -8.64
N VAL A 95 23.71 -20.44 -7.73
CA VAL A 95 24.57 -21.56 -7.30
C VAL A 95 24.19 -22.89 -7.95
N ALA A 96 22.97 -23.03 -8.46
CA ALA A 96 22.50 -24.28 -9.07
C ALA A 96 23.11 -24.58 -10.46
N ALA A 97 23.82 -23.62 -11.07
CA ALA A 97 24.29 -23.77 -12.45
C ALA A 97 25.76 -24.20 -12.62
N LYS A 98 26.59 -24.28 -11.56
CA LYS A 98 28.04 -24.51 -11.80
C LYS A 98 28.85 -25.39 -10.84
N ASN A 99 28.38 -25.85 -9.67
CA ASN A 99 29.28 -26.62 -8.78
C ASN A 99 28.65 -27.87 -8.18
N GLU A 100 29.28 -29.03 -8.44
CA GLU A 100 29.05 -30.36 -7.86
C GLU A 100 29.43 -30.45 -6.36
N THR A 101 29.09 -29.46 -5.55
CA THR A 101 29.26 -29.55 -4.09
C THR A 101 27.91 -29.38 -3.40
N ASN A 102 27.63 -30.25 -2.43
CA ASN A 102 26.45 -30.28 -1.56
C ASN A 102 26.29 -29.01 -0.69
N GLN A 103 26.41 -27.81 -1.27
CA GLN A 103 26.17 -26.55 -0.57
C GLN A 103 24.67 -26.30 -0.54
N LYS A 104 24.09 -26.43 0.66
CA LYS A 104 22.70 -26.03 0.91
C LYS A 104 22.53 -24.55 0.52
N PRO A 105 21.44 -24.19 -0.17
CA PRO A 105 21.20 -22.80 -0.54
C PRO A 105 21.18 -21.93 0.72
N ILE A 106 21.97 -20.85 0.69
CA ILE A 106 22.04 -19.86 1.77
C ILE A 106 20.68 -19.17 1.82
N LYS A 107 19.85 -19.54 2.81
CA LYS A 107 18.61 -18.80 3.08
C LYS A 107 19.00 -17.41 3.57
N SER A 108 18.51 -16.39 2.90
CA SER A 108 18.67 -15.02 3.37
C SER A 108 17.34 -14.30 3.28
N THR A 109 17.17 -13.28 4.10
CA THR A 109 15.98 -12.44 4.17
C THR A 109 16.42 -11.00 3.97
N ILE A 110 15.64 -10.21 3.25
CA ILE A 110 15.88 -8.77 3.12
C ILE A 110 14.78 -8.06 3.89
N VAL A 111 15.19 -7.21 4.82
CA VAL A 111 14.29 -6.30 5.54
C VAL A 111 14.41 -4.95 4.87
N TYR A 112 13.33 -4.49 4.26
CA TYR A 112 13.19 -3.16 3.69
C TYR A 112 12.48 -2.24 4.67
N GLU A 113 12.96 -1.03 4.78
CA GLU A 113 12.27 0.06 5.46
C GLU A 113 11.88 1.10 4.42
N PHE A 114 10.58 1.37 4.30
CA PHE A 114 10.04 2.41 3.45
C PHE A 114 9.52 3.55 4.32
N ILE A 115 10.10 4.74 4.14
CA ILE A 115 9.70 5.97 4.84
C ILE A 115 9.20 6.96 3.81
N ARG A 116 7.97 7.45 4.01
CA ARG A 116 7.30 8.37 3.10
C ARG A 116 7.29 9.77 3.68
N SER A 117 7.62 10.74 2.85
CA SER A 117 7.35 12.15 3.08
C SER A 117 6.63 12.72 1.86
N ASP A 118 6.11 13.96 1.96
CA ASP A 118 5.21 14.60 1.00
C ASP A 118 5.62 14.50 -0.49
N ARG A 119 6.89 14.22 -0.80
CA ARG A 119 7.39 14.17 -2.18
C ARG A 119 8.27 12.96 -2.51
N LEU A 120 8.68 12.16 -1.52
CA LEU A 120 9.70 11.14 -1.71
C LEU A 120 9.43 9.91 -0.85
N ILE A 121 9.70 8.74 -1.40
CA ILE A 121 9.77 7.48 -0.66
C ILE A 121 11.25 7.14 -0.49
N LYS A 122 11.74 7.18 0.74
CA LYS A 122 13.07 6.68 1.09
C LYS A 122 12.98 5.17 1.30
N LYS A 123 13.96 4.45 0.76
CA LYS A 123 14.10 3.00 0.85
C LYS A 123 15.45 2.69 1.49
N ASP A 124 15.44 2.03 2.64
CA ASP A 124 16.63 1.40 3.23
C ASP A 124 16.44 -0.12 3.24
N SER A 125 17.53 -0.87 3.31
CA SER A 125 17.47 -2.33 3.36
C SER A 125 18.64 -2.98 4.07
N VAL A 126 18.36 -4.03 4.84
CA VAL A 126 19.38 -4.89 5.47
C VAL A 126 19.17 -6.33 5.03
N ILE A 127 20.28 -6.98 4.63
CA ILE A 127 20.29 -8.40 4.27
C ILE A 127 20.70 -9.22 5.49
N LEU A 128 19.82 -10.09 5.93
CA LEU A 128 20.04 -11.07 6.99
C LEU A 128 20.47 -12.39 6.34
N LYS A 129 21.75 -12.77 6.50
CA LYS A 129 22.33 -13.99 5.92
C LYS A 129 22.19 -15.17 6.88
N ASN A 130 21.72 -16.31 6.37
CA ASN A 130 21.47 -17.54 7.14
C ASN A 130 20.56 -17.33 8.35
N ASP A 131 19.68 -16.34 8.28
CA ASP A 131 18.86 -15.94 9.41
C ASP A 131 17.47 -15.49 8.95
N TYR A 132 16.51 -15.68 9.83
CA TYR A 132 15.21 -15.04 9.76
C TYR A 132 15.11 -14.17 11.00
N PRO A 133 14.64 -12.91 10.85
CA PRO A 133 14.39 -12.15 12.04
C PRO A 133 13.33 -12.88 12.88
N LYS A 134 13.41 -12.77 14.20
CA LYS A 134 12.36 -13.30 15.07
C LYS A 134 11.09 -12.52 14.78
N MET A 135 10.02 -13.25 14.45
CA MET A 135 8.74 -12.68 14.05
C MET A 135 7.64 -13.33 14.87
N ASN A 136 6.82 -12.49 15.50
CA ASN A 136 5.56 -12.90 16.09
C ASN A 136 4.44 -12.45 15.15
N PHE A 137 3.70 -13.40 14.61
CA PHE A 137 2.68 -13.13 13.62
C PHE A 137 1.42 -12.58 14.27
N ALA A 138 0.83 -11.56 13.64
CA ALA A 138 -0.44 -11.02 14.08
C ALA A 138 -1.56 -12.05 13.82
N PRO A 139 -2.56 -12.14 14.71
CA PRO A 139 -3.81 -12.79 14.36
C PRO A 139 -4.49 -12.00 13.22
N LYS A 140 -5.36 -12.66 12.46
CA LYS A 140 -6.15 -11.98 11.44
C LYS A 140 -7.03 -10.92 12.12
N THR A 141 -6.82 -9.65 11.77
CA THR A 141 -7.60 -8.56 12.35
C THR A 141 -8.94 -8.44 11.65
N GLU A 142 -10.02 -8.61 12.40
CA GLU A 142 -11.38 -8.37 11.90
C GLU A 142 -11.61 -6.88 11.60
N ILE A 143 -12.52 -6.61 10.67
CA ILE A 143 -12.99 -5.25 10.39
C ILE A 143 -13.93 -4.86 11.52
N GLN A 144 -13.72 -3.69 12.13
CA GLN A 144 -14.60 -3.19 13.20
C GLN A 144 -15.98 -2.84 12.63
N SER A 145 -17.02 -2.86 13.47
CA SER A 145 -18.40 -2.61 13.01
C SER A 145 -18.63 -1.22 12.42
N ASP A 146 -17.75 -0.26 12.74
CA ASP A 146 -17.74 1.12 12.22
C ASP A 146 -16.70 1.32 11.10
N GLU A 147 -16.12 0.25 10.57
CA GLU A 147 -15.14 0.28 9.48
C GLU A 147 -15.63 -0.52 8.27
N PHE A 148 -15.13 -0.15 7.09
CA PHE A 148 -15.26 -0.95 5.87
C PHE A 148 -13.97 -0.91 5.06
N GLU A 149 -13.79 -1.88 4.18
CA GLU A 149 -12.66 -1.91 3.24
C GLU A 149 -13.03 -1.20 1.95
N SER A 150 -12.20 -0.26 1.51
CA SER A 150 -12.29 0.37 0.20
C SER A 150 -11.12 -0.11 -0.65
N TYR A 151 -11.42 -0.83 -1.73
CA TYR A 151 -10.42 -1.31 -2.70
C TYR A 151 -10.03 -0.22 -3.70
N TYR A 152 -10.91 0.75 -3.89
CA TYR A 152 -10.66 1.88 -4.76
C TYR A 152 -11.36 3.12 -4.23
N THR A 153 -10.66 4.25 -4.31
CA THR A 153 -11.19 5.53 -3.85
C THR A 153 -11.01 6.57 -4.95
N GLU A 154 -12.08 7.29 -5.27
CA GLU A 154 -12.08 8.38 -6.24
C GLU A 154 -12.40 9.70 -5.58
N TYR A 155 -11.70 10.75 -5.99
CA TYR A 155 -11.89 12.11 -5.51
C TYR A 155 -12.31 12.98 -6.68
N PHE A 156 -13.43 13.67 -6.51
CA PHE A 156 -13.97 14.65 -7.44
C PHE A 156 -13.98 16.02 -6.76
N GLY A 157 -13.41 17.02 -7.44
CA GLY A 157 -13.40 18.42 -7.01
C GLY A 157 -14.72 19.15 -7.30
N SER A 158 -14.67 20.48 -7.26
CA SER A 158 -15.85 21.34 -7.44
C SER A 158 -16.55 21.08 -8.77
N ILE A 159 -17.88 21.12 -8.76
CA ILE A 159 -18.72 21.05 -9.97
C ILE A 159 -18.72 22.42 -10.67
N CYS A 160 -18.44 23.54 -10.00
CA CYS A 160 -18.58 24.87 -10.60
C CYS A 160 -17.24 25.60 -10.85
N CYS A 161 -16.48 25.99 -9.82
CA CYS A 161 -15.45 27.04 -9.96
C CYS A 161 -14.23 26.85 -9.04
N PRO A 162 -13.07 26.35 -9.53
CA PRO A 162 -12.87 25.78 -10.86
C PRO A 162 -13.51 24.39 -10.95
N ARG A 163 -14.25 24.15 -12.03
CA ARG A 163 -14.84 22.83 -12.29
C ARG A 163 -13.76 21.77 -12.47
N ASP A 164 -13.90 20.66 -11.75
CA ASP A 164 -13.10 19.47 -11.98
C ASP A 164 -13.53 18.80 -13.29
N LEU A 165 -12.62 18.77 -14.26
CA LEU A 165 -12.84 18.15 -15.57
C LEU A 165 -13.13 16.66 -15.51
N GLN A 166 -12.88 16.00 -14.37
CA GLN A 166 -13.25 14.60 -14.18
C GLN A 166 -14.76 14.37 -14.25
N TRP A 167 -15.57 15.36 -13.86
CA TRP A 167 -17.02 15.31 -13.98
C TRP A 167 -17.50 15.18 -15.43
N ASP A 168 -16.72 15.69 -16.39
CA ASP A 168 -17.11 15.73 -17.80
C ASP A 168 -16.49 14.60 -18.64
N ASN A 169 -15.33 14.10 -18.23
CA ASN A 169 -14.52 13.17 -19.03
C ASN A 169 -14.65 11.70 -18.63
N THR A 170 -15.29 11.42 -17.50
CA THR A 170 -15.44 10.05 -16.98
C THR A 170 -16.93 9.72 -16.94
N PRO A 171 -17.37 8.51 -17.39
CA PRO A 171 -18.72 8.06 -17.11
C PRO A 171 -19.03 8.20 -15.63
N THR A 172 -20.27 8.55 -15.32
CA THR A 172 -20.72 8.62 -13.94
C THR A 172 -20.50 7.27 -13.24
N ARG A 173 -20.47 7.28 -11.91
CA ARG A 173 -20.35 6.04 -11.12
C ARG A 173 -21.39 5.02 -11.57
N ASP A 174 -22.66 5.44 -11.64
CA ASP A 174 -23.79 4.55 -11.91
C ASP A 174 -23.76 3.97 -13.31
N GLU A 175 -23.43 4.78 -14.31
CA GLU A 175 -23.25 4.30 -15.69
C GLU A 175 -22.12 3.26 -15.76
N PHE A 176 -20.99 3.52 -15.10
CA PHE A 176 -19.86 2.60 -15.12
C PHE A 176 -20.15 1.30 -14.37
N ILE A 177 -20.70 1.37 -13.16
CA ILE A 177 -21.06 0.18 -12.37
C ILE A 177 -22.06 -0.67 -13.15
N SER A 178 -23.15 -0.07 -13.63
CA SER A 178 -24.19 -0.79 -14.36
C SER A 178 -23.64 -1.47 -15.62
N PHE A 179 -22.74 -0.80 -16.35
CA PHE A 179 -22.06 -1.39 -17.49
C PHE A 179 -21.15 -2.55 -17.08
N PHE A 180 -20.29 -2.36 -16.08
CA PHE A 180 -19.36 -3.38 -15.61
C PHE A 180 -20.08 -4.64 -15.11
N GLU A 181 -21.11 -4.46 -14.29
CA GLU A 181 -21.95 -5.54 -13.75
C GLU A 181 -22.62 -6.34 -14.86
N LYS A 182 -23.21 -5.66 -15.84
CA LYS A 182 -23.88 -6.29 -16.98
C LYS A 182 -22.90 -7.08 -17.85
N GLU A 183 -21.77 -6.48 -18.22
CA GLU A 183 -20.79 -7.11 -19.10
C GLU A 183 -20.12 -8.33 -18.45
N ASN A 184 -19.85 -8.25 -17.14
CA ASN A 184 -19.17 -9.31 -16.41
C ASN A 184 -20.13 -10.28 -15.70
N ASN A 185 -21.44 -10.02 -15.73
CA ASN A 185 -22.47 -10.78 -15.03
C ASN A 185 -22.15 -10.95 -13.53
N VAL A 186 -21.91 -9.82 -12.86
CA VAL A 186 -21.57 -9.70 -11.44
C VAL A 186 -22.41 -8.61 -10.79
N GLU A 187 -22.43 -8.56 -9.46
CA GLU A 187 -23.07 -7.51 -8.67
C GLU A 187 -22.04 -6.93 -7.70
N ILE A 188 -21.94 -5.61 -7.67
CA ILE A 188 -21.10 -4.84 -6.77
C ILE A 188 -21.97 -4.43 -5.58
N ILE A 189 -21.70 -5.06 -4.45
CA ILE A 189 -22.44 -4.83 -3.23
C ILE A 189 -21.75 -3.69 -2.48
N GLU A 190 -22.53 -2.67 -2.12
CA GLU A 190 -22.11 -1.54 -1.27
C GLU A 190 -21.02 -0.64 -1.86
N THR A 191 -21.43 0.56 -2.26
CA THR A 191 -20.51 1.68 -2.43
C THR A 191 -20.82 2.76 -1.40
N TYR A 192 -19.84 3.59 -1.08
CA TYR A 192 -20.02 4.69 -0.14
C TYR A 192 -19.62 6.01 -0.78
N ARG A 193 -20.38 7.06 -0.47
CA ARG A 193 -20.09 8.42 -0.90
C ARG A 193 -19.91 9.30 0.32
N LYS A 194 -18.90 10.17 0.27
CA LYS A 194 -18.73 11.27 1.20
C LYS A 194 -18.77 12.58 0.45
N VAL A 195 -19.64 13.50 0.84
CA VAL A 195 -19.63 14.87 0.30
C VAL A 195 -18.63 15.71 1.09
N ASN A 196 -17.67 16.31 0.39
CA ASN A 196 -16.58 17.08 0.97
C ASN A 196 -16.60 18.53 0.51
N GLY A 197 -17.63 19.30 0.87
CA GLY A 197 -17.67 20.72 0.54
C GLY A 197 -19.08 21.18 0.21
N LYS A 198 -19.16 22.35 -0.45
CA LYS A 198 -20.44 23.01 -0.77
C LYS A 198 -20.74 22.99 -2.27
N GLU A 199 -19.78 22.59 -3.10
CA GLU A 199 -19.84 22.71 -4.55
C GLU A 199 -19.90 21.33 -5.23
N GLY A 200 -20.36 20.32 -4.48
CA GLY A 200 -20.57 18.97 -4.98
C GLY A 200 -19.32 18.09 -4.97
N GLU A 201 -18.24 18.52 -4.32
CA GLU A 201 -17.04 17.71 -4.15
C GLU A 201 -17.39 16.41 -3.44
N ALA A 202 -16.91 15.29 -3.97
CA ALA A 202 -17.29 13.97 -3.49
C ALA A 202 -16.10 13.02 -3.49
N ILE A 203 -16.08 12.16 -2.48
CA ILE A 203 -15.24 10.97 -2.46
C ILE A 203 -16.15 9.76 -2.62
N TYR A 204 -15.81 8.89 -3.57
CA TYR A 204 -16.45 7.59 -3.72
C TYR A 204 -15.50 6.51 -3.22
N TYR A 205 -15.99 5.64 -2.36
CA TYR A 205 -15.29 4.47 -1.86
C TYR A 205 -15.98 3.22 -2.40
N TYR A 206 -15.22 2.38 -3.07
CA TYR A 206 -15.71 1.15 -3.69
C TYR A 206 -15.24 -0.04 -2.86
N THR A 207 -16.18 -0.69 -2.17
CA THR A 207 -15.87 -1.91 -1.41
C THR A 207 -15.65 -3.11 -2.33
N LEU A 208 -16.29 -3.12 -3.50
CA LEU A 208 -16.23 -4.21 -4.46
C LEU A 208 -16.59 -5.57 -3.84
N ASN A 209 -17.42 -5.56 -2.78
CA ASN A 209 -18.01 -6.77 -2.24
C ASN A 209 -18.88 -7.43 -3.32
N GLY A 210 -18.94 -8.75 -3.31
CA GLY A 210 -19.57 -9.53 -4.39
C GLY A 210 -18.64 -9.86 -5.57
N LEU A 211 -17.49 -9.18 -5.69
CA LEU A 211 -16.49 -9.48 -6.72
C LEU A 211 -15.40 -10.44 -6.22
N SER A 212 -14.93 -11.34 -7.10
CA SER A 212 -13.68 -12.07 -6.88
C SER A 212 -12.47 -11.14 -6.96
N ASN A 213 -11.34 -11.49 -6.34
CA ASN A 213 -10.14 -10.64 -6.34
C ASN A 213 -9.62 -10.30 -7.75
N LYS A 214 -9.77 -11.23 -8.69
CA LYS A 214 -9.47 -10.97 -10.10
C LYS A 214 -10.39 -9.89 -10.69
N MET A 215 -11.68 -9.96 -10.39
CA MET A 215 -12.67 -8.96 -10.82
C MET A 215 -12.50 -7.62 -10.12
N LYS A 216 -12.13 -7.61 -8.83
CA LYS A 216 -11.75 -6.38 -8.12
C LYS A 216 -10.59 -5.67 -8.83
N LEU A 217 -9.53 -6.41 -9.17
CA LEU A 217 -8.39 -5.83 -9.90
C LEU A 217 -8.78 -5.35 -11.30
N HIS A 218 -9.60 -6.11 -12.04
CA HIS A 218 -10.12 -5.66 -13.34
C HIS A 218 -10.94 -4.37 -13.24
N PHE A 219 -11.87 -4.31 -12.29
CA PHE A 219 -12.67 -3.11 -12.02
C PHE A 219 -11.78 -1.89 -11.80
N ILE A 220 -10.76 -2.00 -10.93
CA ILE A 220 -9.84 -0.90 -10.60
C ILE A 220 -9.11 -0.42 -11.86
N LEU A 221 -8.55 -1.36 -12.64
CA LEU A 221 -7.78 -1.02 -13.85
C LEU A 221 -8.66 -0.38 -14.91
N GLU A 222 -9.85 -0.92 -15.13
CA GLU A 222 -10.81 -0.39 -16.10
C GLU A 222 -11.29 0.99 -15.67
N ARG A 223 -11.70 1.16 -14.40
CA ARG A 223 -12.14 2.45 -13.89
C ARG A 223 -11.06 3.53 -14.02
N LYS A 224 -9.79 3.18 -13.74
CA LYS A 224 -8.65 4.08 -13.97
C LYS A 224 -8.45 4.42 -15.45
N PHE A 225 -8.69 3.47 -16.36
CA PHE A 225 -8.61 3.72 -17.80
C PHE A 225 -9.65 4.74 -18.27
N TYR A 226 -10.88 4.65 -17.77
CA TYR A 226 -11.94 5.59 -18.11
C TYR A 226 -11.63 7.05 -17.70
N ARG A 227 -10.79 7.25 -16.67
CA ARG A 227 -10.37 8.57 -16.18
C ARG A 227 -9.28 9.24 -17.02
N ILE A 228 -8.71 8.55 -18.01
CA ILE A 228 -7.65 9.14 -18.84
C ILE A 228 -8.28 10.00 -19.93
N ILE A 229 -7.98 11.31 -19.89
CA ILE A 229 -8.45 12.28 -20.89
C ILE A 229 -7.94 11.86 -22.28
N ASN A 230 -8.85 11.88 -23.26
CA ASN A 230 -8.62 11.48 -24.66
C ASN A 230 -8.12 10.03 -24.80
N ARG A 231 -8.62 9.11 -23.96
CA ARG A 231 -8.20 7.69 -24.00
C ARG A 231 -8.32 7.03 -25.36
N HIS A 232 -9.31 7.41 -26.16
CA HIS A 232 -9.53 6.87 -27.51
C HIS A 232 -8.44 7.27 -28.52
N LEU A 233 -7.60 8.24 -28.20
CA LEU A 233 -6.49 8.71 -29.04
C LEU A 233 -5.13 8.19 -28.59
N LYS A 234 -5.07 7.32 -27.56
CA LYS A 234 -3.83 6.92 -26.91
C LYS A 234 -3.72 5.40 -26.81
N ASP A 235 -2.55 4.87 -27.13
CA ASP A 235 -2.16 3.52 -26.72
C ASP A 235 -1.71 3.56 -25.26
N ILE A 236 -2.60 3.15 -24.35
CA ILE A 236 -2.37 3.26 -22.91
C ILE A 236 -1.79 1.96 -22.39
N ILE A 237 -0.53 2.02 -21.98
CA ILE A 237 0.13 0.97 -21.20
C ILE A 237 0.21 1.46 -19.76
N PHE A 238 -0.51 0.81 -18.85
CA PHE A 238 -0.38 1.11 -17.43
C PHE A 238 1.01 0.71 -16.93
N ILE A 239 1.68 1.66 -16.28
CA ILE A 239 2.85 1.35 -15.47
C ILE A 239 2.42 0.33 -14.41
N PRO A 240 3.21 -0.75 -14.19
CA PRO A 240 2.94 -1.75 -13.18
C PRO A 240 2.60 -1.14 -11.82
N GLN A 241 1.53 -1.61 -11.19
CA GLN A 241 1.02 -1.09 -9.92
C GLN A 241 0.64 -2.23 -8.99
N VAL A 242 0.72 -1.94 -7.69
CA VAL A 242 0.15 -2.80 -6.63
C VAL A 242 -0.96 -2.00 -5.97
N PHE A 243 -2.13 -2.62 -5.86
CA PHE A 243 -3.31 -2.09 -5.19
C PHE A 243 -3.48 -2.80 -3.84
N THR A 244 -3.88 -2.03 -2.84
CA THR A 244 -4.17 -2.52 -1.48
C THR A 244 -5.47 -1.88 -1.01
N PRO A 245 -6.40 -2.62 -0.41
CA PRO A 245 -7.57 -2.02 0.21
C PRO A 245 -7.17 -1.20 1.43
N ILE A 246 -7.88 -0.12 1.67
CA ILE A 246 -7.73 0.72 2.86
C ILE A 246 -8.92 0.51 3.79
N ARG A 247 -8.69 0.56 5.10
CA ARG A 247 -9.79 0.61 6.08
C ARG A 247 -10.28 2.03 6.24
N VAL A 248 -11.58 2.22 6.05
CA VAL A 248 -12.24 3.51 6.15
C VAL A 248 -13.21 3.48 7.32
N LYS A 249 -13.07 4.43 8.25
CA LYS A 249 -14.03 4.62 9.33
C LYS A 249 -15.29 5.32 8.81
N MET A 250 -16.42 4.70 9.07
CA MET A 250 -17.73 5.25 8.80
C MET A 250 -17.94 6.50 9.66
N ASN A 251 -18.53 7.54 9.07
CA ASN A 251 -18.91 8.74 9.81
C ASN A 251 -20.24 9.28 9.28
N SER A 252 -20.82 10.23 10.00
CA SER A 252 -22.14 10.79 9.69
C SER A 252 -22.24 11.52 8.35
N SER A 253 -21.12 11.81 7.68
CA SER A 253 -21.10 12.45 6.35
C SER A 253 -20.97 11.45 5.20
N MET A 254 -20.93 10.15 5.51
CA MET A 254 -20.88 9.07 4.53
C MET A 254 -22.25 8.44 4.35
N GLU A 255 -22.62 8.21 3.10
CA GLU A 255 -23.86 7.57 2.70
C GLU A 255 -23.54 6.31 1.90
N LYS A 256 -24.24 5.21 2.20
CA LYS A 256 -24.24 4.03 1.35
C LYS A 256 -25.08 4.33 0.11
N ILE A 257 -24.52 4.03 -1.05
CA ILE A 257 -25.05 4.35 -2.38
C ILE A 257 -24.97 3.14 -3.30
#